data_AF-X5PBI6-F1
#
_entry.id   AF-X5PBI6-F1
#
_cell.length_a   1.000
_cell.length_b   1.000
_cell.length_c   1.000
_cell.angle_alpha   90.00
_cell.angle_beta   90.00
_cell.angle_gamma   90.00
#
_symmetry.space_group_name_H-M   'P 1'
#
loop_
_entity.id
_entity.type
_entity.pdbx_description
1 polymer ?
#
loop_
_entity_poly.entity_id
_entity_poly.type
_entity_poly.pdbx_seq_one_letter_code
_entity_poly.pdbx_strand_id
1 'polypeptide(L)' 'MERAMADNKSNRGKQDRARVSTSEPYEVNYFARKHAITKDMALKIIKETKGNRDKANAAAEKLR' A
#
# COMPACT_ATOMS: atom_id res chain seq x y z
N MET A 1 -0.64 23.31 13.58
CA MET A 1 -0.38 22.52 12.36
C MET A 1 -1.44 21.43 12.26
N GLU A 2 -2.43 21.66 11.41
CA GLU A 2 -3.63 20.84 11.27
C GLU A 2 -3.42 19.80 10.16
N ARG A 3 -3.28 18.52 10.50
CA ARG A 3 -3.33 17.38 9.56
C ARG A 3 -3.76 16.10 10.27
N ALA A 4 -5.02 16.05 10.69
CA ALA A 4 -5.68 14.78 10.97
C ALA A 4 -7.05 14.84 10.28
N MET A 5 -7.00 14.79 8.95
CA MET A 5 -8.18 14.61 8.12
C MET A 5 -8.87 13.34 8.60
N ALA A 6 -10.04 13.52 9.20
CA ALA A 6 -10.91 12.48 9.71
C ALA A 6 -11.52 11.72 8.53
N ASP A 7 -10.72 10.89 7.86
CA ASP A 7 -11.24 9.98 6.85
C ASP A 7 -11.90 8.81 7.58
N ASN A 8 -13.22 8.80 7.65
CA ASN A 8 -13.98 7.59 7.99
C ASN A 8 -13.78 6.56 6.87
N LYS A 9 -12.67 5.80 6.91
CA LYS A 9 -12.29 4.78 5.91
C LYS A 9 -13.16 3.52 5.95
N SER A 10 -14.29 3.54 6.67
CA SER A 10 -15.13 2.36 6.92
C SER A 10 -15.98 1.94 5.72
N ASN A 11 -16.09 2.77 4.67
CA ASN A 11 -16.82 2.45 3.44
C ASN A 11 -15.88 2.28 2.24
N ARG A 12 -14.91 1.36 2.33
CA ARG A 12 -14.15 0.88 1.17
C ARG A 12 -14.64 -0.53 0.86
N GLY A 13 -15.38 -0.69 -0.24
CA GLY A 13 -16.00 -1.95 -0.62
C GLY A 13 -14.97 -3.08 -0.70
N LYS A 14 -15.42 -4.35 -0.65
CA LYS A 14 -14.52 -5.52 -0.74
C LYS A 14 -13.51 -5.42 -1.89
N GLN A 15 -13.88 -4.77 -3.00
CA GLN A 15 -13.07 -4.59 -4.19
C GLN A 15 -11.94 -3.56 -4.02
N ASP A 16 -12.16 -2.47 -3.26
CA ASP A 16 -11.13 -1.46 -3.00
C ASP A 16 -10.01 -2.02 -2.11
N ARG A 17 -10.32 -2.98 -1.24
CA ARG A 17 -9.31 -3.64 -0.39
C ARG A 17 -8.36 -4.54 -1.16
N ALA A 18 -8.70 -4.94 -2.38
CA ALA A 18 -7.89 -5.84 -3.20
C ALA A 18 -6.77 -5.12 -3.98
N ARG A 19 -6.80 -3.78 -4.02
CA ARG A 19 -5.84 -2.98 -4.76
C ARG A 19 -5.02 -2.05 -3.87
N VAL A 20 -3.85 -1.66 -4.35
CA VAL A 20 -3.00 -0.63 -3.75
C VAL A 20 -2.43 0.22 -4.87
N SER A 21 -2.59 1.54 -4.74
CA SER A 21 -2.21 2.51 -5.76
C SER A 21 -0.79 3.04 -5.50
N THR A 22 0.01 3.16 -6.56
CA THR A 22 1.28 3.90 -6.49
C THR A 22 1.10 5.41 -6.61
N SER A 23 -0.05 5.87 -7.12
CA SER A 23 -0.36 7.29 -7.28
C SER A 23 -0.73 7.95 -5.95
N GLU A 24 -1.01 7.16 -4.91
CA GLU A 24 -1.29 7.65 -3.56
C GLU A 24 -0.04 7.47 -2.67
N PRO A 25 0.72 8.54 -2.37
CA PRO A 25 1.95 8.43 -1.59
C PRO A 25 1.74 7.84 -0.19
N TYR A 26 0.54 8.02 0.37
CA TYR A 26 0.15 7.46 1.65
C TYR A 26 0.08 5.93 1.61
N GLU A 27 -0.47 5.33 0.56
CA GLU A 27 -0.57 3.87 0.43
C GLU A 27 0.80 3.22 0.29
N VAL A 28 1.68 3.83 -0.51
CA VAL A 28 3.07 3.39 -0.67
C VAL A 28 3.83 3.45 0.65
N ASN A 29 3.71 4.56 1.39
CA ASN A 29 4.35 4.71 2.70
C ASN A 29 3.80 3.72 3.72
N TYR A 30 2.49 3.49 3.72
CA TYR A 30 1.87 2.49 4.59
C TYR A 30 2.38 1.08 4.27
N PHE A 31 2.45 0.72 2.99
CA PHE A 31 2.98 -0.56 2.55
C PHE A 31 4.45 -0.75 2.94
N ALA A 32 5.28 0.28 2.72
CA ALA A 32 6.69 0.28 3.11
C ALA A 32 6.87 0.03 4.62
N ARG A 33 6.11 0.77 5.45
CA ARG A 33 6.15 0.60 6.92
C ARG A 33 5.66 -0.76 7.36
N LYS A 34 4.56 -1.25 6.77
CA LYS A 34 3.97 -2.56 7.10
C LYS A 34 4.97 -3.71 6.90
N HIS A 35 5.74 -3.66 5.81
CA HIS A 35 6.70 -4.70 5.46
C HIS A 35 8.14 -4.36 5.86
N ALA A 36 8.37 -3.25 6.58
CA ALA A 36 9.69 -2.76 6.98
C ALA A 36 10.69 -2.63 5.81
N ILE A 37 10.21 -2.23 4.63
CA ILE A 37 11.02 -2.00 3.43
C ILE A 37 11.12 -0.51 3.09
N THR A 38 12.02 -0.15 2.18
CA THR A 38 12.12 1.22 1.70
C THR A 38 10.93 1.60 0.81
N LYS A 39 10.63 2.90 0.71
CA LYS A 39 9.56 3.42 -0.15
C LYS A 39 9.76 3.06 -1.62
N ASP A 40 11.01 3.02 -2.08
CA ASP A 40 11.36 2.65 -3.45
C ASP A 40 11.05 1.17 -3.74
N MET A 41 11.42 0.28 -2.81
CA MET A 41 11.06 -1.14 -2.88
C MET A 41 9.54 -1.34 -2.88
N ALA A 42 8.83 -0.61 -2.02
CA ALA A 42 7.36 -0.62 -2.00
C ALA A 42 6.77 -0.22 -3.36
N LEU A 43 7.25 0.88 -3.97
CA LEU A 43 6.82 1.31 -5.30
C LEU A 43 7.07 0.24 -6.36
N LYS A 44 8.25 -0.37 -6.35
CA LYS A 44 8.63 -1.41 -7.30
C LYS A 44 7.70 -2.61 -7.19
N ILE A 45 7.49 -3.12 -5.99
CA ILE A 45 6.62 -4.28 -5.73
C ILE A 45 5.18 -3.98 -6.17
N ILE A 46 4.64 -2.82 -5.81
CA ILE A 46 3.28 -2.45 -6.19
C ILE A 46 3.13 -2.31 -7.71
N LYS A 47 4.14 -1.76 -8.41
CA LYS A 47 4.15 -1.67 -9.88
C LYS A 47 4.21 -3.07 -10.53
N GLU A 48 5.09 -3.94 -10.05
CA GLU A 48 5.26 -5.30 -10.56
C GLU A 48 3.97 -6.13 -10.44
N THR A 49 3.22 -5.93 -9.35
CA THR A 49 1.96 -6.62 -9.12
C THR A 49 0.75 -5.93 -9.73
N LYS A 50 0.97 -4.82 -10.46
CA LYS A 50 -0.08 -3.98 -11.07
C LYS A 50 -1.11 -3.50 -10.05
N GLY A 51 -0.64 -3.20 -8.83
CA GLY A 51 -1.49 -2.77 -7.73
C GLY A 51 -2.31 -3.88 -7.10
N ASN A 52 -2.10 -5.17 -7.42
CA ASN A 52 -2.76 -6.26 -6.71
C ASN A 52 -2.16 -6.38 -5.29
N ARG A 53 -2.99 -6.17 -4.27
CA ARG A 53 -2.54 -6.09 -2.88
C ARG A 53 -2.04 -7.41 -2.33
N ASP A 54 -2.70 -8.53 -2.65
CA ASP A 54 -2.30 -9.85 -2.17
C ASP A 54 -0.96 -10.26 -2.74
N LYS A 55 -0.76 -10.07 -4.05
CA LYS A 55 0.53 -10.29 -4.71
C LYS A 55 1.61 -9.37 -4.16
N ALA A 56 1.28 -8.09 -3.91
CA ALA A 56 2.24 -7.13 -3.36
C ALA A 56 2.68 -7.58 -1.97
N ASN A 57 1.74 -7.89 -1.08
CA ASN A 57 2.05 -8.42 0.26
C ASN A 57 2.91 -9.68 0.15
N ALA A 58 2.51 -10.66 -0.67
CA ALA A 58 3.26 -11.90 -0.81
C ALA A 58 4.69 -11.70 -1.36
N ALA A 59 4.90 -10.72 -2.24
CA ALA A 59 6.22 -10.35 -2.73
C ALA A 59 7.05 -9.67 -1.64
N ALA A 60 6.47 -8.75 -0.87
CA ALA A 60 7.16 -8.06 0.21
C ALA A 60 7.50 -8.99 1.39
N GLU A 61 6.64 -9.94 1.73
CA GLU A 61 6.90 -10.94 2.77
C GLU A 61 8.10 -11.85 2.41
N LYS A 62 8.38 -12.07 1.12
CA LYS A 62 9.55 -12.86 0.67
C LYS A 62 10.88 -12.09 0.75
N LEU A 63 10.84 -10.78 0.96
CA LEU A 63 12.03 -9.93 1.07
C LEU A 63 12.51 -9.77 2.52
N ARG A 64 11.69 -10.18 3.49
CA ARG A 64 12.10 -10.32 4.89
C ARG A 64 12.80 -11.65 5.09
#